data_AF-A0A6V8IAZ8-F1
#
_entry.id   AF-A0A6V8IAZ8-F1
#
_cell.length_a   1.000
_cell.length_b   1.000
_cell.length_c   1.000
_cell.angle_alpha   90.00
_cell.angle_beta   90.00
_cell.angle_gamma   90.00
#
_symmetry.space_group_name_H-M   'P 1'
#
loop_
_entity.id
_entity.type
_entity.pdbx_description
1 polymer ?
#
loop_
_entity_poly.entity_id
_entity_poly.type
_entity_poly.pdbx_seq_one_letter_code
_entity_poly.pdbx_strand_id
1 'polypeptide(L)'
;MARKSIEKAILDMATDIRVQALSWDACGIWFRIMCLIREIGLDGSVTFGFGCAPSLADVARLRFGMTETELKTHLETHCKTQLLAWDDATQTLSYGPDQQPSRQTLANRANGAKGGRPPKNRITERTDPTQRHLPPMAIKGGKSVTESKTHAPIAKAKADNDSYHTAKLADPSAAEIDAVYNRIGPKAFDAAGFDPARSLQNWSAARQWAADGLRKGLTADEIERVVVAEVTRIAERQRSKGKPAPHLGYFGKAVCLAIASGAVPEAPKTFAQQVAEREWEEAMRNWVRDGGKGPQPVIADYLAKSAA
;
A
#
# COMPACT_ATOMS: atom_id res chain seq x y z
N MET A 1 27.80 1.20 3.19
CA MET A 1 27.74 0.91 1.74
C MET A 1 26.40 1.38 1.21
N ALA A 2 26.40 2.35 0.30
CA ALA A 2 25.17 2.83 -0.34
C ALA A 2 24.49 1.67 -1.08
N ARG A 3 23.18 1.46 -0.90
CA ARG A 3 22.41 0.54 -1.74
C ARG A 3 22.57 1.01 -3.18
N LYS A 4 23.27 0.23 -4.01
CA LYS A 4 23.27 0.47 -5.47
C LYS A 4 21.81 0.47 -5.92
N SER A 5 21.41 1.47 -6.70
CA SER A 5 20.07 1.50 -7.28
C SER A 5 19.87 0.24 -8.12
N ILE A 6 18.83 -0.54 -7.81
CA ILE A 6 18.46 -1.74 -8.56
C ILE A 6 18.20 -1.40 -10.04
N GLU A 7 17.71 -0.20 -10.32
CA GLU A 7 17.49 0.29 -11.68
C GLU A 7 18.79 0.47 -12.45
N LYS A 8 19.82 1.00 -11.78
CA LYS A 8 21.17 1.09 -12.36
C LYS A 8 21.74 -0.32 -12.62
N ALA A 9 21.51 -1.25 -11.70
CA ALA A 9 21.97 -2.64 -11.86
C ALA A 9 21.29 -3.37 -13.02
N ILE A 10 19.98 -3.15 -13.24
CA ILE A 10 19.25 -3.70 -14.38
C ILE A 10 19.75 -3.08 -15.70
N LEU A 11 19.99 -1.77 -15.73
CA LEU A 11 20.57 -1.08 -16.90
C LEU A 11 21.98 -1.61 -17.22
N ASP A 12 22.83 -1.77 -16.20
CA ASP A 12 24.18 -2.34 -16.36
C ASP A 12 24.08 -3.77 -16.92
N MET A 13 23.14 -4.60 -16.43
CA MET A 13 22.91 -5.96 -16.94
C MET A 13 22.34 -5.97 -18.37
N ALA A 14 21.50 -5.01 -18.75
CA ALA A 14 20.97 -4.92 -20.11
C ALA A 14 22.08 -4.63 -21.15
N THR A 15 23.16 -3.98 -20.71
CA THR A 15 24.36 -3.76 -21.54
C THR A 15 25.36 -4.92 -21.50
N ASP A 16 25.11 -5.96 -20.70
CA ASP A 16 25.99 -7.13 -20.59
C ASP A 16 26.00 -7.93 -21.90
N ILE A 17 27.20 -8.33 -22.33
CA ILE A 17 27.39 -9.13 -23.54
C ILE A 17 26.61 -10.46 -23.49
N ARG A 18 26.36 -10.98 -22.28
CA ARG A 18 25.57 -12.19 -22.06
C ARG A 18 24.10 -12.00 -22.38
N VAL A 19 23.55 -10.79 -22.20
CA VAL A 19 22.20 -10.44 -22.68
C VAL A 19 22.24 -10.26 -24.20
N GLN A 20 23.25 -9.56 -24.73
CA GLN A 20 23.37 -9.31 -26.17
C GLN A 20 23.58 -10.59 -27.00
N ALA A 21 24.10 -11.65 -26.39
CA ALA A 21 24.28 -12.97 -27.01
C ALA A 21 22.98 -13.79 -27.09
N LEU A 22 21.91 -13.36 -26.44
CA LEU A 22 20.59 -14.00 -26.51
C LEU A 22 19.86 -13.63 -27.80
N SER A 23 18.94 -14.48 -28.25
CA SER A 23 18.00 -14.09 -29.30
C SER A 23 17.09 -12.95 -28.82
N TRP A 24 16.52 -12.19 -29.75
CA TRP A 24 15.59 -11.11 -29.43
C TRP A 24 14.42 -11.55 -28.54
N ASP A 25 13.89 -12.75 -28.78
CA ASP A 25 12.82 -13.33 -27.97
C ASP A 25 13.28 -13.64 -26.54
N ALA A 26 14.48 -14.22 -26.39
CA ALA A 26 15.07 -14.51 -25.09
C ALA A 26 15.40 -13.22 -24.31
N CYS A 27 15.90 -12.17 -24.98
CA CYS A 27 16.06 -10.83 -24.39
C CYS A 27 14.73 -10.26 -23.87
N GLY A 28 13.65 -10.40 -24.64
CA GLY A 28 12.31 -9.96 -24.23
C GLY A 28 11.79 -10.71 -23.01
N ILE A 29 12.02 -12.03 -22.96
CA ILE A 29 11.66 -12.88 -21.81
C ILE A 29 12.49 -12.48 -20.58
N TRP A 30 13.80 -12.29 -20.73
CA TRP A 30 14.68 -11.82 -19.66
C TRP A 30 14.21 -10.48 -19.08
N PHE A 31 13.88 -9.50 -19.93
CA PHE A 31 13.38 -8.20 -19.48
C PHE A 31 12.09 -8.32 -18.68
N ARG A 32 11.12 -9.13 -19.16
CA ARG A 32 9.87 -9.39 -18.44
C ARG A 32 10.10 -10.08 -17.09
N ILE A 33 11.10 -10.96 -17.00
CA ILE A 33 11.53 -11.59 -15.74
C ILE A 33 12.14 -10.55 -14.78
N MET A 34 13.00 -9.65 -15.25
CA MET A 34 13.56 -8.57 -14.42
C MET A 34 12.45 -7.69 -13.84
N CYS A 35 11.47 -7.30 -14.67
CA CYS A 35 10.31 -6.54 -14.22
C CYS A 35 9.48 -7.30 -13.18
N LEU A 36 9.32 -8.61 -13.33
CA LEU A 36 8.63 -9.46 -12.37
C LEU A 36 9.35 -9.48 -11.01
N ILE A 37 10.66 -9.71 -10.99
CA ILE A 37 11.47 -9.68 -9.75
C ILE A 37 11.38 -8.29 -9.09
N ARG A 38 11.34 -7.21 -9.87
CA ARG A 38 11.16 -5.85 -9.34
C ARG A 38 9.77 -5.62 -8.74
N GLU A 39 8.73 -6.13 -9.36
CA GLU A 39 7.33 -5.85 -9.01
C GLU A 39 6.86 -6.65 -7.79
N ILE A 40 7.18 -7.95 -7.77
CA ILE A 40 6.70 -8.87 -6.74
C ILE A 40 7.82 -9.45 -5.87
N GLY A 41 9.07 -9.25 -6.26
CA GLY A 41 10.22 -9.74 -5.52
C GLY A 41 10.63 -8.83 -4.36
N LEU A 42 11.30 -9.43 -3.38
CA LEU A 42 11.89 -8.77 -2.23
C LEU A 42 13.41 -9.00 -2.27
N ASP A 43 14.20 -7.92 -2.10
CA ASP A 43 15.66 -7.96 -2.14
C ASP A 43 16.24 -8.64 -3.40
N GLY A 44 15.62 -8.40 -4.56
CA GLY A 44 16.11 -8.92 -5.85
C GLY A 44 15.85 -10.41 -6.09
N SER A 45 14.89 -10.98 -5.37
CA SER A 45 14.43 -12.35 -5.57
C SER A 45 12.92 -12.49 -5.36
N VAL A 46 12.31 -13.42 -6.08
CA VAL A 46 10.90 -13.79 -5.95
C VAL A 46 10.80 -15.29 -5.73
N THR A 47 9.94 -15.70 -4.79
CA THR A 47 9.61 -17.11 -4.56
C THR A 47 8.17 -17.32 -4.95
N PHE A 48 7.92 -18.17 -5.94
CA PHE A 48 6.58 -18.42 -6.47
C PHE A 48 5.78 -19.33 -5.54
N GLY A 49 4.47 -19.07 -5.43
CA GLY A 49 3.56 -19.90 -4.63
C GLY A 49 3.74 -19.82 -3.11
N PHE A 50 4.58 -18.92 -2.59
CA PHE A 50 4.75 -18.69 -1.16
C PHE A 50 4.07 -17.38 -0.71
N GLY A 51 3.16 -17.47 0.28
CA GLY A 51 2.42 -16.32 0.78
C GLY A 51 1.37 -15.81 -0.21
N CYS A 52 1.44 -14.52 -0.58
CA CYS A 52 0.56 -13.88 -1.56
C CYS A 52 1.16 -13.83 -2.99
N ALA A 53 2.31 -14.46 -3.22
CA ALA A 53 2.95 -14.47 -4.53
C ALA A 53 2.23 -15.43 -5.48
N PRO A 54 2.01 -15.05 -6.76
CA PRO A 54 1.37 -15.92 -7.74
C PRO A 54 2.18 -17.19 -7.97
N SER A 55 1.51 -18.26 -8.41
CA SER A 55 2.16 -19.51 -8.80
C SER A 55 2.99 -19.32 -10.08
N LEU A 56 3.99 -20.17 -10.31
CA LEU A 56 4.78 -20.12 -11.55
C LEU A 56 3.88 -20.35 -12.78
N ALA A 57 2.92 -21.27 -12.68
CA ALA A 57 1.92 -21.53 -13.70
C ALA A 57 1.07 -20.30 -14.06
N ASP A 58 0.61 -19.55 -13.04
CA ASP A 58 -0.16 -18.32 -13.26
C ASP A 58 0.68 -17.24 -13.91
N VAL A 59 1.95 -17.11 -13.51
CA VAL A 59 2.88 -16.15 -14.13
C VAL A 59 3.14 -16.51 -15.59
N ALA A 60 3.42 -17.78 -15.88
CA ALA A 60 3.65 -18.27 -17.24
C ALA A 60 2.45 -17.96 -18.15
N ARG A 61 1.24 -18.28 -17.68
CA ARG A 61 0.00 -18.05 -18.43
C ARG A 61 -0.34 -16.57 -18.60
N LEU A 62 -0.37 -15.82 -17.50
CA LEU A 62 -0.90 -14.45 -17.48
C LEU A 62 0.08 -13.41 -18.04
N ARG A 63 1.39 -13.63 -17.88
CA ARG A 63 2.41 -12.62 -18.21
C ARG A 63 3.26 -12.99 -19.42
N PHE A 64 3.50 -14.27 -19.63
CA PHE A 64 4.34 -14.76 -20.72
C PHE A 64 3.53 -15.41 -21.84
N GLY A 65 2.25 -15.74 -21.60
CA GLY A 65 1.39 -16.37 -22.59
C GLY A 65 1.88 -17.76 -23.01
N MET A 66 2.60 -18.44 -22.14
CA MET A 66 3.24 -19.74 -22.40
C MET A 66 2.95 -20.74 -21.28
N THR A 67 3.30 -22.00 -21.51
CA THR A 67 3.18 -23.05 -20.50
C THR A 67 4.25 -22.90 -19.41
N GLU A 68 3.97 -23.44 -18.22
CA GLU A 68 4.93 -23.46 -17.11
C GLU A 68 6.24 -24.16 -17.50
N THR A 69 6.15 -25.22 -18.29
CA THR A 69 7.30 -25.98 -18.81
C THR A 69 8.17 -25.17 -19.76
N GLU A 70 7.55 -24.36 -20.63
CA GLU A 70 8.27 -23.47 -21.54
C GLU A 70 8.97 -22.35 -20.74
N LEU A 71 8.27 -21.74 -19.78
CA LEU A 71 8.86 -20.72 -18.93
C LEU A 71 10.05 -21.28 -18.14
N LYS A 72 9.91 -22.48 -17.57
CA LYS A 72 11.01 -23.16 -16.85
C LYS A 72 12.22 -23.41 -17.75
N THR A 73 12.00 -23.86 -18.98
CA THR A 73 13.08 -24.07 -19.97
C THR A 73 13.82 -22.76 -20.27
N HIS A 74 13.09 -21.65 -20.39
CA HIS A 74 13.71 -20.33 -20.51
C HIS A 74 14.49 -19.94 -19.26
N LEU A 75 13.95 -20.15 -18.05
CA LEU A 75 14.66 -19.85 -16.80
C LEU A 75 15.99 -20.61 -16.70
N GLU A 76 15.97 -21.92 -16.99
CA GLU A 76 17.18 -22.75 -17.01
C GLU A 76 18.21 -22.24 -18.04
N THR A 77 17.75 -21.79 -19.20
CA THR A 77 18.61 -21.23 -20.26
C THR A 77 19.27 -19.92 -19.81
N HIS A 78 18.54 -19.03 -19.14
CA HIS A 78 19.08 -17.78 -18.60
C HIS A 78 19.96 -17.99 -17.35
N CYS A 79 19.81 -19.12 -16.65
CA CYS A 79 20.72 -19.51 -15.59
C CYS A 79 22.07 -19.96 -16.12
N LYS A 80 22.11 -20.65 -17.28
CA LYS A 80 23.38 -21.03 -17.93
C LYS A 80 24.20 -19.81 -18.35
N THR A 81 23.53 -18.71 -18.72
CA THR A 81 24.20 -17.43 -19.03
C THR A 81 24.57 -16.63 -17.77
N GLN A 82 24.29 -17.14 -16.57
CA GLN A 82 24.55 -16.47 -15.28
C GLN A 82 23.88 -15.10 -15.13
N LEU A 83 22.91 -14.78 -15.98
CA LEU A 83 22.11 -13.55 -15.86
C LEU A 83 21.07 -13.64 -14.76
N LEU A 84 20.64 -14.86 -14.47
CA LEU A 84 19.60 -15.21 -13.50
C LEU A 84 20.06 -16.37 -12.63
N ALA A 85 19.51 -16.46 -11.43
CA ALA A 85 19.59 -17.68 -10.64
C ALA A 85 18.17 -18.23 -10.41
N TRP A 86 17.98 -19.50 -10.73
CA TRP A 86 16.73 -20.23 -10.59
C TRP A 86 16.98 -21.44 -9.71
N ASP A 87 16.19 -21.57 -8.65
CA ASP A 87 16.15 -22.75 -7.80
C ASP A 87 14.79 -23.42 -7.95
N ASP A 88 14.78 -24.57 -8.63
CA ASP A 88 13.57 -25.35 -8.91
C ASP A 88 12.96 -25.97 -7.65
N ALA A 89 13.78 -26.33 -6.65
CA ALA A 89 13.31 -26.96 -5.43
C ALA A 89 12.52 -25.98 -4.56
N THR A 90 12.96 -24.72 -4.52
CA THR A 90 12.28 -23.66 -3.77
C THR A 90 11.41 -22.76 -4.64
N GLN A 91 11.34 -23.01 -5.95
CA GLN A 91 10.65 -22.15 -6.93
C GLN A 91 11.05 -20.68 -6.79
N THR A 92 12.35 -20.44 -6.56
CA THR A 92 12.90 -19.11 -6.29
C THR A 92 13.73 -18.63 -7.46
N LEU A 93 13.40 -17.42 -7.92
CA LEU A 93 14.08 -16.71 -8.98
C LEU A 93 14.76 -15.47 -8.43
N SER A 94 16.03 -15.25 -8.74
CA SER A 94 16.75 -14.04 -8.35
C SER A 94 17.61 -13.50 -9.49
N TYR A 95 18.08 -12.27 -9.31
CA TYR A 95 19.18 -11.75 -10.12
C TYR A 95 20.39 -12.70 -10.06
N GLY A 96 21.30 -12.57 -11.03
CA GLY A 96 22.49 -13.41 -11.18
C GLY A 96 23.34 -13.55 -9.91
N PRO A 97 24.35 -14.44 -9.92
CA PRO A 97 25.05 -14.92 -8.72
C PRO A 97 25.68 -13.80 -7.86
N ASP A 98 25.99 -12.64 -8.43
CA ASP A 98 26.57 -11.50 -7.69
C ASP A 98 25.53 -10.65 -6.93
N GLN A 99 24.24 -10.87 -7.18
CA GLN A 99 23.12 -10.13 -6.61
C GLN A 99 22.17 -11.03 -5.80
N GLN A 100 22.71 -12.09 -5.20
CA GLN A 100 21.97 -12.97 -4.31
C GLN A 100 21.39 -12.22 -3.09
N PRO A 101 20.24 -12.68 -2.54
CA PRO A 101 19.69 -12.13 -1.32
C PRO A 101 20.72 -12.20 -0.19
N SER A 102 20.78 -11.15 0.64
CA SER A 102 21.78 -11.05 1.70
C SER A 102 21.77 -12.28 2.63
N ARG A 103 22.91 -12.62 3.24
CA ARG A 103 22.99 -13.70 4.26
C ARG A 103 21.95 -13.54 5.37
N GLN A 104 21.61 -12.30 5.71
CA GLN A 104 20.58 -11.96 6.68
C GLN A 104 19.17 -12.30 6.18
N THR A 105 18.88 -12.05 4.91
CA THR A 105 17.62 -12.42 4.25
C THR A 105 17.47 -13.94 4.20
N LEU A 106 18.53 -14.67 3.86
CA LEU A 106 18.55 -16.15 3.89
C LEU A 106 18.31 -16.70 5.31
N ALA A 107 18.96 -16.11 6.33
CA ALA A 107 18.76 -16.50 7.72
C ALA A 107 17.33 -16.20 8.20
N ASN A 108 16.74 -15.07 7.79
CA ASN A 108 15.35 -14.73 8.11
C ASN A 108 14.36 -15.71 7.47
N ARG A 109 14.62 -16.17 6.24
CA ARG A 109 13.82 -17.22 5.57
C ARG A 109 13.92 -18.55 6.31
N ALA A 110 15.13 -18.98 6.66
CA ALA A 110 15.34 -20.19 7.45
C ALA A 110 14.65 -20.12 8.83
N ASN A 111 14.66 -18.95 9.48
CA ASN A 111 13.96 -18.72 10.74
C ASN A 111 12.44 -18.67 10.56
N GLY A 112 11.95 -18.11 9.45
CA GLY A 112 10.54 -18.11 9.08
C GLY A 112 10.00 -19.52 8.85
N ALA A 113 10.75 -20.36 8.13
CA ALA A 113 10.42 -21.78 7.94
C ALA A 113 10.39 -22.58 9.26
N LYS A 114 11.18 -22.15 10.26
CA LYS A 114 11.21 -22.73 11.61
C LYS A 114 10.14 -22.16 12.57
N GLY A 115 9.18 -21.36 12.07
CA GLY A 115 8.07 -20.83 12.87
C GLY A 115 8.24 -19.38 13.34
N GLY A 116 9.25 -18.65 12.85
CA GLY A 116 9.48 -17.25 13.16
C GLY A 116 10.00 -16.99 14.57
N ARG A 117 10.39 -15.73 14.83
CA ARG A 117 10.86 -15.31 16.16
C ARG A 117 9.65 -15.14 17.09
N PRO A 118 9.60 -15.78 18.27
CA PRO A 118 8.51 -15.60 19.21
C PRO A 118 8.32 -14.11 19.56
N PRO A 119 7.07 -13.64 19.72
CA PRO A 119 6.79 -12.26 20.10
C PRO A 119 7.56 -11.88 21.37
N LYS A 120 8.22 -10.71 21.36
CA LYS A 120 9.01 -10.21 22.49
C LYS A 120 8.21 -10.05 23.79
N ASN A 121 6.89 -9.95 23.69
CA ASN A 121 5.96 -9.73 24.80
C ASN A 121 4.97 -10.90 24.92
N ARG A 122 5.46 -12.13 25.00
CA ARG A 122 4.61 -13.27 25.35
C ARG A 122 4.35 -13.22 26.85
N ILE A 123 3.10 -12.99 27.24
CA ILE A 123 2.64 -13.21 28.61
C ILE A 123 2.85 -14.71 28.86
N THR A 124 3.80 -15.05 29.71
CA THR A 124 3.98 -16.42 30.22
C THR A 124 3.03 -16.60 31.41
N GLU A 125 2.73 -17.84 31.79
CA GLU A 125 1.94 -18.18 33.00
C GLU A 125 2.45 -17.45 34.27
N ARG A 126 3.71 -17.00 34.25
CA ARG A 126 4.35 -16.22 35.33
C ARG A 126 3.95 -14.74 35.39
N THR A 127 3.27 -14.21 34.38
CA THR A 127 2.94 -12.77 34.23
C THR A 127 1.45 -12.46 34.33
N ASP A 128 0.60 -13.47 34.58
CA ASP A 128 -0.80 -13.26 34.89
C ASP A 128 -0.96 -12.75 36.35
N PRO A 129 -1.54 -11.55 36.57
CA PRO A 129 -1.73 -11.00 37.91
C PRO A 129 -2.66 -11.86 38.78
N THR A 130 -3.49 -12.73 38.20
CA THR A 130 -4.41 -13.61 38.95
C THR A 130 -3.73 -14.83 39.56
N GLN A 131 -2.53 -15.20 39.08
CA GLN A 131 -1.81 -16.41 39.53
C GLN A 131 -0.67 -16.12 40.53
N ARG A 132 -0.49 -14.85 40.93
CA ARG A 132 0.57 -14.42 41.87
C ARG A 132 0.48 -15.04 43.27
N HIS A 133 -0.66 -15.60 43.65
CA HIS A 133 -0.94 -16.04 45.02
C HIS A 133 -0.89 -17.57 45.21
N LEU A 134 -0.63 -18.36 44.15
CA LEU A 134 -0.52 -19.80 44.29
C LEU A 134 0.92 -20.20 44.68
N PRO A 135 1.10 -21.09 45.67
CA PRO A 135 2.42 -21.60 46.03
C PRO A 135 3.02 -22.39 44.85
N PRO A 136 4.34 -22.36 44.66
CA PRO A 136 4.99 -23.01 43.52
C PRO A 136 4.86 -24.53 43.65
N MET A 137 3.88 -25.12 42.97
CA MET A 137 3.85 -26.57 42.79
C MET A 137 4.91 -26.97 41.76
N ALA A 138 5.96 -27.63 42.23
CA ALA A 138 6.98 -28.23 41.39
C ALA A 138 6.42 -29.48 40.68
N ILE A 139 5.69 -29.30 39.58
CA ILE A 139 5.36 -30.41 38.67
C ILE A 139 6.47 -30.50 37.64
N LYS A 140 7.43 -31.37 37.90
CA LYS A 140 8.47 -31.76 36.94
C LYS A 140 7.80 -32.67 35.88
N GLY A 141 7.64 -32.14 34.66
CA GLY A 141 7.13 -32.90 33.51
C GLY A 141 5.68 -32.60 33.14
N GLY A 142 5.37 -31.35 32.79
CA GLY A 142 4.10 -31.02 32.15
C GLY A 142 4.10 -31.46 30.68
N LYS A 143 3.33 -32.50 30.34
CA LYS A 143 2.89 -32.75 28.96
C LYS A 143 2.27 -31.46 28.43
N SER A 144 2.68 -31.06 27.22
CA SER A 144 2.04 -29.96 26.49
C SER A 144 0.54 -30.22 26.40
N VAL A 145 -0.24 -29.49 27.18
CA VAL A 145 -1.68 -29.39 26.97
C VAL A 145 -1.84 -28.67 25.65
N THR A 146 -2.43 -29.36 24.68
CA THR A 146 -2.89 -28.75 23.44
C THR A 146 -3.94 -27.74 23.83
N GLU A 147 -3.67 -26.45 23.57
CA GLU A 147 -4.69 -25.41 23.69
C GLU A 147 -5.92 -25.85 22.88
N SER A 148 -7.02 -26.02 23.60
CA SER A 148 -8.36 -26.06 23.04
C SER A 148 -8.52 -24.84 22.16
N LYS A 149 -8.87 -25.08 20.89
CA LYS A 149 -9.19 -24.05 19.90
C LYS A 149 -10.41 -23.26 20.37
N THR A 150 -10.20 -22.23 21.18
CA THR A 150 -11.21 -21.21 21.48
C THR A 150 -11.12 -20.09 20.46
N HIS A 151 -11.05 -20.47 19.19
CA HIS A 151 -11.57 -19.66 18.11
C HIS A 151 -12.46 -20.60 17.32
N ALA A 152 -13.77 -20.52 17.56
CA ALA A 152 -14.72 -20.91 16.53
C ALA A 152 -14.22 -20.29 15.22
N PRO A 153 -14.20 -21.04 14.10
CA PRO A 153 -13.83 -20.45 12.83
C PRO A 153 -14.74 -19.23 12.67
N ILE A 154 -14.15 -18.04 12.60
CA ILE A 154 -14.86 -16.89 12.08
C ILE A 154 -15.32 -17.39 10.72
N ALA A 155 -16.62 -17.69 10.62
CA ALA A 155 -17.25 -18.02 9.36
C ALA A 155 -16.74 -16.93 8.43
N LYS A 156 -15.98 -17.32 7.40
CA LYS A 156 -15.66 -16.40 6.31
C LYS A 156 -17.02 -15.87 5.93
N ALA A 157 -17.28 -14.60 6.20
CA ALA A 157 -18.41 -13.93 5.60
C ALA A 157 -18.21 -14.21 4.11
N LYS A 158 -19.06 -15.06 3.55
CA LYS A 158 -19.19 -15.10 2.10
C LYS A 158 -19.43 -13.64 1.77
N ALA A 159 -18.54 -13.06 0.97
CA ALA A 159 -18.91 -11.85 0.29
C ALA A 159 -20.17 -12.24 -0.48
N ASP A 160 -21.33 -11.82 0.03
CA ASP A 160 -22.55 -11.77 -0.74
C ASP A 160 -22.24 -10.74 -1.85
N ASN A 161 -21.63 -11.24 -2.92
CA ASN A 161 -21.55 -10.57 -4.20
C ASN A 161 -22.93 -10.65 -4.86
N ASP A 162 -23.94 -10.11 -4.19
CA ASP A 162 -25.24 -9.87 -4.79
C ASP A 162 -25.85 -8.62 -4.17
N SER A 163 -25.53 -7.49 -4.79
CA SER A 163 -26.52 -6.45 -5.08
C SER A 163 -25.99 -5.54 -6.18
N TYR A 164 -26.27 -5.91 -7.43
CA TYR A 164 -27.17 -5.13 -8.29
C TYR A 164 -27.06 -3.59 -8.27
N HIS A 165 -25.88 -2.99 -8.16
CA HIS A 165 -25.69 -1.54 -8.46
C HIS A 165 -24.32 -1.17 -9.06
N THR A 166 -23.42 -2.12 -9.30
CA THR A 166 -22.24 -1.89 -10.14
C THR A 166 -22.64 -1.92 -11.62
N ALA A 167 -23.37 -0.89 -12.05
CA ALA A 167 -23.21 -0.42 -13.41
C ALA A 167 -21.70 -0.29 -13.64
N LYS A 168 -21.16 -1.06 -14.60
CA LYS A 168 -19.73 -1.11 -14.90
C LYS A 168 -19.19 0.32 -15.05
N LEU A 169 -18.61 0.87 -13.99
CA LEU A 169 -17.71 2.01 -14.09
C LEU A 169 -16.58 1.49 -14.96
N ALA A 170 -16.49 1.96 -16.20
CA ALA A 170 -15.43 1.60 -17.11
C ALA A 170 -14.08 1.80 -16.39
N ASP A 171 -13.12 0.90 -16.62
CA ASP A 171 -11.79 1.10 -16.08
C ASP A 171 -11.28 2.48 -16.51
N PRO A 172 -10.85 3.35 -15.57
CA PRO A 172 -10.47 4.71 -15.89
C PRO A 172 -9.30 4.70 -16.87
N SER A 173 -9.39 5.52 -17.90
CA SER A 173 -8.36 5.63 -18.92
C SER A 173 -7.05 6.17 -18.32
N ALA A 174 -5.93 5.83 -18.95
CA ALA A 174 -4.62 6.34 -18.52
C ALA A 174 -4.58 7.88 -18.50
N ALA A 175 -5.28 8.54 -19.43
CA ALA A 175 -5.37 9.99 -19.51
C ALA A 175 -6.16 10.61 -18.34
N GLU A 176 -7.26 9.98 -17.91
CA GLU A 176 -8.03 10.41 -16.75
C GLU A 176 -7.22 10.25 -15.46
N ILE A 177 -6.52 9.12 -15.32
CA ILE A 177 -5.61 8.88 -14.19
C ILE A 177 -4.51 9.95 -14.17
N ASP A 178 -3.91 10.25 -15.32
CA ASP A 178 -2.82 11.24 -15.42
C ASP A 178 -3.29 12.68 -15.15
N ALA A 179 -4.52 13.03 -15.55
CA ALA A 179 -5.12 14.32 -15.24
C ALA A 179 -5.31 14.50 -13.72
N VAL A 180 -5.88 13.49 -13.04
CA VAL A 180 -6.06 13.53 -11.59
C VAL A 180 -4.71 13.51 -10.87
N TYR A 181 -3.78 12.66 -11.32
CA TYR A 181 -2.41 12.56 -10.80
C TYR A 181 -1.68 13.91 -10.80
N ASN A 182 -1.68 14.62 -11.94
CA ASN A 182 -0.99 15.90 -12.08
C ASN A 182 -1.60 16.98 -11.17
N ARG A 183 -2.90 16.86 -10.86
CA ARG A 183 -3.61 17.77 -9.97
C ARG A 183 -3.31 17.50 -8.48
N ILE A 184 -3.31 16.24 -8.06
CA ILE A 184 -3.16 15.87 -6.64
C ILE A 184 -1.70 15.74 -6.20
N GLY A 185 -0.79 15.39 -7.12
CA GLY A 185 0.62 15.09 -6.84
C GLY A 185 1.34 16.23 -6.12
N PRO A 186 1.35 17.47 -6.68
CA PRO A 186 1.97 18.63 -6.06
C PRO A 186 1.33 18.96 -4.69
N LYS A 187 0.00 18.97 -4.61
CA LYS A 187 -0.74 19.31 -3.38
C LYS A 187 -0.46 18.33 -2.25
N ALA A 188 -0.37 17.04 -2.55
CA ALA A 188 0.00 16.01 -1.58
C ALA A 188 1.47 16.14 -1.13
N PHE A 189 2.35 16.53 -2.04
CA PHE A 189 3.77 16.77 -1.73
C PHE A 189 3.94 17.96 -0.77
N ASP A 190 3.23 19.06 -1.04
CA ASP A 190 3.20 20.25 -0.19
C ASP A 190 2.56 19.94 1.17
N ALA A 191 1.43 19.22 1.19
CA ALA A 191 0.76 18.79 2.43
C ALA A 191 1.67 17.93 3.33
N ALA A 192 2.49 17.07 2.73
CA ALA A 192 3.48 16.28 3.47
C ALA A 192 4.60 17.15 4.07
N GLY A 193 4.77 18.39 3.58
CA GLY A 193 5.82 19.33 3.98
C GLY A 193 7.18 18.98 3.40
N PHE A 194 7.19 18.34 2.23
CA PHE A 194 8.42 18.13 1.48
C PHE A 194 8.85 19.43 0.81
N ASP A 195 10.11 19.81 0.99
CA ASP A 195 10.70 20.95 0.28
C ASP A 195 11.02 20.53 -1.16
N PRO A 196 10.41 21.12 -2.20
CA PRO A 196 10.66 20.78 -3.61
C PRO A 196 12.11 20.97 -4.06
N ALA A 197 12.88 21.84 -3.38
CA ALA A 197 14.28 22.09 -3.70
C ALA A 197 15.23 21.05 -3.07
N ARG A 198 14.81 20.40 -1.99
CA ARG A 198 15.62 19.39 -1.26
C ARG A 198 15.15 17.95 -1.47
N SER A 199 13.88 17.79 -1.80
CA SER A 199 13.22 16.51 -1.97
C SER A 199 12.99 16.30 -3.46
N LEU A 200 13.63 15.27 -4.04
CA LEU A 200 13.38 14.86 -5.42
C LEU A 200 11.86 14.81 -5.65
N GLN A 201 11.38 15.57 -6.63
CA GLN A 201 9.97 15.76 -6.98
C GLN A 201 9.32 14.44 -7.42
N ASN A 202 9.10 13.54 -6.47
CA ASN A 202 8.65 12.18 -6.70
C ASN A 202 7.28 11.98 -6.04
N TRP A 203 6.25 12.37 -6.77
CA TRP A 203 4.85 12.12 -6.42
C TRP A 203 4.25 10.93 -7.15
N SER A 204 5.06 10.00 -7.66
CA SER A 204 4.60 8.78 -8.36
C SER A 204 3.54 7.96 -7.61
N ALA A 205 3.60 7.94 -6.27
CA ALA A 205 2.61 7.28 -5.42
C ALA A 205 1.18 7.82 -5.63
N ALA A 206 1.05 9.09 -6.01
CA ALA A 206 -0.24 9.73 -6.29
C ALA A 206 -0.94 9.15 -7.52
N ARG A 207 -0.21 8.54 -8.47
CA ARG A 207 -0.81 7.93 -9.66
C ARG A 207 -1.68 6.73 -9.28
N GLN A 208 -1.25 5.96 -8.30
CA GLN A 208 -2.02 4.85 -7.78
C GLN A 208 -3.25 5.32 -6.99
N TRP A 209 -3.13 6.40 -6.21
CA TRP A 209 -4.27 6.99 -5.50
C TRP A 209 -5.33 7.54 -6.46
N ALA A 210 -4.91 8.18 -7.55
CA ALA A 210 -5.80 8.61 -8.62
C ALA A 210 -6.54 7.43 -9.24
N ALA A 211 -5.83 6.34 -9.58
CA ALA A 211 -6.44 5.14 -10.14
C ALA A 211 -7.43 4.47 -9.16
N ASP A 212 -7.07 4.35 -7.88
CA ASP A 212 -7.92 3.72 -6.86
C ASP A 212 -9.17 4.55 -6.57
N GLY A 213 -9.04 5.89 -6.55
CA GLY A 213 -10.16 6.80 -6.37
C GLY A 213 -11.14 6.77 -7.53
N LEU A 214 -10.63 6.85 -8.77
CA LEU A 214 -11.45 6.79 -9.98
C LEU A 214 -12.15 5.43 -10.13
N ARG A 215 -11.47 4.32 -9.81
CA ARG A 215 -12.07 2.97 -9.83
C ARG A 215 -13.22 2.84 -8.82
N LYS A 216 -13.17 3.61 -7.74
CA LYS A 216 -14.25 3.68 -6.74
C LYS A 216 -15.39 4.63 -7.14
N GLY A 217 -15.24 5.35 -8.25
CA GLY A 217 -16.23 6.34 -8.71
C GLY A 217 -16.14 7.69 -7.99
N LEU A 218 -15.03 7.99 -7.32
CA LEU A 218 -14.79 9.32 -6.75
C LEU A 218 -14.41 10.31 -7.85
N THR A 219 -14.89 11.54 -7.70
CA THR A 219 -14.48 12.67 -8.55
C THR A 219 -13.06 13.11 -8.22
N ALA A 220 -12.40 13.81 -9.16
CA ALA A 220 -11.06 14.36 -8.94
C ALA A 220 -10.97 15.25 -7.68
N ASP A 221 -12.03 16.01 -7.40
CA ASP A 221 -12.12 16.90 -6.23
C ASP A 221 -12.25 16.13 -4.91
N GLU A 222 -12.98 15.02 -4.91
CA GLU A 222 -13.11 14.13 -3.74
C GLU A 222 -11.80 13.39 -3.46
N ILE A 223 -11.13 12.89 -4.51
CA ILE A 223 -9.83 12.25 -4.41
C ILE A 223 -8.81 13.24 -3.84
N GLU A 224 -8.76 14.47 -4.37
CA GLU A 224 -7.89 15.53 -3.85
C GLU A 224 -8.10 15.76 -2.35
N ARG A 225 -9.35 15.93 -1.92
CA ARG A 225 -9.70 16.17 -0.51
C ARG A 225 -9.26 15.02 0.40
N VAL A 226 -9.54 13.78 0.01
CA VAL A 226 -9.16 12.59 0.79
C VAL A 226 -7.64 12.51 0.92
N VAL A 227 -6.92 12.66 -0.20
CA VAL A 227 -5.46 12.54 -0.24
C VAL A 227 -4.81 13.64 0.61
N VAL A 228 -5.19 14.91 0.41
CA VAL A 228 -4.60 16.04 1.11
C VAL A 228 -4.90 15.99 2.62
N ALA A 229 -6.12 15.66 3.02
CA ALA A 229 -6.49 15.56 4.42
C ALA A 229 -5.70 14.47 5.15
N GLU A 230 -5.60 13.28 4.54
CA GLU A 230 -4.94 12.14 5.17
C GLU A 230 -3.40 12.31 5.21
N VAL A 231 -2.82 12.87 4.15
CA VAL A 231 -1.39 13.22 4.12
C VAL A 231 -1.07 14.27 5.17
N THR A 232 -1.84 15.35 5.27
CA THR A 232 -1.66 16.40 6.28
C THR A 232 -1.72 15.82 7.70
N ARG A 233 -2.77 15.06 8.00
CA ARG A 233 -2.99 14.45 9.33
C ARG A 233 -1.83 13.55 9.76
N ILE A 234 -1.30 12.74 8.84
CA ILE A 234 -0.19 11.84 9.14
C ILE A 234 1.12 12.62 9.23
N ALA A 235 1.34 13.61 8.35
CA ALA A 235 2.54 14.43 8.35
C ALA A 235 2.67 15.22 9.66
N GLU A 236 1.60 15.85 10.12
CA GLU A 236 1.55 16.54 11.43
C GLU A 236 1.85 15.60 12.58
N ARG A 237 1.24 14.41 12.58
CA ARG A 237 1.50 13.38 13.60
C ARG A 237 2.95 12.90 13.61
N GLN A 238 3.60 12.88 12.46
CA GLN A 238 5.00 12.47 12.33
C GLN A 238 5.96 13.59 12.74
N ARG A 239 5.64 14.84 12.40
CA ARG A 239 6.38 16.03 12.87
C ARG A 239 6.30 16.17 14.39
N SER A 240 5.13 15.97 15.01
CA SER A 240 4.99 16.03 16.47
C SER A 240 5.78 14.93 17.20
N LYS A 241 6.12 13.84 16.50
CA LYS A 241 7.00 12.76 16.99
C LYS A 241 8.48 12.97 16.65
N GLY A 242 8.84 14.08 16.01
CA GLY A 242 10.21 14.39 15.57
C GLY A 242 10.73 13.46 14.46
N LYS A 243 9.85 12.75 13.75
CA LYS A 243 10.21 11.77 12.71
C LYS A 243 9.44 12.07 11.42
N PRO A 244 9.82 13.13 10.67
CA PRO A 244 9.13 13.45 9.42
C PRO A 244 9.13 12.26 8.45
N ALA A 245 8.05 12.13 7.67
CA ALA A 245 7.93 11.07 6.69
C ALA A 245 9.05 11.19 5.63
N PRO A 246 9.62 10.09 5.13
CA PRO A 246 10.77 10.14 4.21
C PRO A 246 10.40 10.33 2.74
N HIS A 247 9.20 9.92 2.32
CA HIS A 247 8.73 10.00 0.92
C HIS A 247 7.20 9.84 0.85
N LEU A 248 6.57 10.25 -0.27
CA LEU A 248 5.11 10.15 -0.45
C LEU A 248 4.56 8.72 -0.34
N GLY A 249 5.32 7.70 -0.74
CA GLY A 249 4.92 6.30 -0.58
C GLY A 249 4.65 5.87 0.87
N TYR A 250 5.15 6.62 1.87
CA TYR A 250 4.90 6.35 3.29
C TYR A 250 3.41 6.45 3.64
N PHE A 251 2.68 7.34 2.97
CA PHE A 251 1.25 7.57 3.20
C PHE A 251 0.35 6.55 2.48
N GLY A 252 0.92 5.75 1.56
CA GLY A 252 0.15 4.94 0.61
C GLY A 252 -0.88 4.02 1.26
N LYS A 253 -0.50 3.31 2.32
CA LYS A 253 -1.44 2.41 3.01
C LYS A 253 -2.64 3.13 3.62
N ALA A 254 -2.41 4.31 4.18
CA ALA A 254 -3.46 5.08 4.84
C ALA A 254 -4.38 5.76 3.81
N VAL A 255 -3.81 6.33 2.75
CA VAL A 255 -4.55 6.94 1.65
C VAL A 255 -5.40 5.92 0.90
N CYS A 256 -4.84 4.75 0.54
CA CYS A 256 -5.62 3.68 -0.09
C CYS A 256 -6.76 3.19 0.81
N LEU A 257 -6.55 3.13 2.13
CA LEU A 257 -7.60 2.75 3.08
C LEU A 257 -8.70 3.82 3.17
N ALA A 258 -8.33 5.11 3.20
CA ALA A 258 -9.28 6.22 3.23
C ALA A 258 -10.11 6.30 1.93
N ILE A 259 -9.49 6.08 0.79
CA ILE A 259 -10.18 5.94 -0.49
C ILE A 259 -11.11 4.73 -0.43
N ALA A 260 -10.63 3.56 0.00
CA ALA A 260 -11.42 2.34 0.11
C ALA A 260 -12.58 2.45 1.11
N SER A 261 -12.48 3.25 2.17
CA SER A 261 -13.59 3.51 3.09
C SER A 261 -14.58 4.54 2.55
N GLY A 262 -14.14 5.46 1.67
CA GLY A 262 -15.01 6.48 1.10
C GLY A 262 -15.33 7.58 2.10
N ALA A 263 -14.50 7.71 3.14
CA ALA A 263 -14.55 8.82 4.08
C ALA A 263 -14.00 10.08 3.39
N VAL A 264 -14.81 10.66 2.50
CA VAL A 264 -14.50 11.92 1.82
C VAL A 264 -14.72 13.06 2.82
N PRO A 265 -13.67 13.84 3.16
CA PRO A 265 -13.85 15.03 3.98
C PRO A 265 -14.82 16.00 3.32
N GLU A 266 -15.69 16.65 4.09
CA GLU A 266 -16.58 17.69 3.56
C GLU A 266 -15.79 18.74 2.77
N ALA A 267 -16.39 19.24 1.70
CA ALA A 267 -15.73 20.22 0.86
C ALA A 267 -15.44 21.47 1.70
N PRO A 268 -14.26 22.10 1.57
CA PRO A 268 -14.02 23.38 2.21
C PRO A 268 -15.11 24.35 1.74
N LYS A 269 -15.83 24.93 2.71
CA LYS A 269 -16.93 25.85 2.44
C LYS A 269 -16.43 26.98 1.55
N THR A 270 -17.18 27.28 0.50
CA THR A 270 -16.80 28.37 -0.42
C THR A 270 -16.78 29.70 0.35
N PHE A 271 -16.05 30.70 -0.14
CA PHE A 271 -16.00 32.01 0.50
C PHE A 271 -17.42 32.59 0.70
N ALA A 272 -18.31 32.40 -0.27
CA ALA A 272 -19.72 32.80 -0.18
C ALA A 272 -20.46 32.07 0.96
N GLN A 273 -20.21 30.78 1.16
CA GLN A 273 -20.78 30.01 2.27
C GLN A 273 -20.20 30.45 3.62
N GLN A 274 -18.92 30.81 3.69
CA GLN A 274 -18.31 31.34 4.91
C GLN A 274 -18.87 32.72 5.30
N VAL A 275 -19.12 33.57 4.30
CA VAL A 275 -19.79 34.88 4.51
C VAL A 275 -21.22 34.65 4.98
N ALA A 276 -21.97 33.76 4.33
CA ALA A 276 -23.33 33.41 4.73
C ALA A 276 -23.41 32.83 6.15
N GLU A 277 -22.44 32.02 6.57
CA GLU A 277 -22.37 31.51 7.93
C GLU A 277 -22.04 32.59 8.95
N ARG A 278 -21.12 33.51 8.63
CA ARG A 278 -20.83 34.66 9.50
C ARG A 278 -22.05 35.58 9.64
N GLU A 279 -22.76 35.83 8.54
CA GLU A 279 -24.01 36.61 8.54
C GLU A 279 -25.11 35.91 9.35
N TRP A 280 -25.22 34.59 9.23
CA TRP A 280 -26.13 33.80 10.07
C TRP A 280 -25.72 33.84 11.55
N GLU A 281 -24.44 33.69 11.88
CA GLU A 281 -23.93 33.78 13.26
C GLU A 281 -24.18 35.16 13.89
N GLU A 282 -24.05 36.23 13.10
CA GLU A 282 -24.38 37.59 13.53
C GLU A 282 -25.88 37.77 13.74
N ALA A 283 -26.70 37.28 12.80
CA ALA A 283 -28.15 37.30 12.93
C ALA A 283 -28.63 36.48 14.14
N MET A 284 -28.00 35.32 14.38
CA MET A 284 -28.33 34.43 15.47
C MET A 284 -27.93 35.05 16.83
N ARG A 285 -26.75 35.68 16.90
CA ARG A 285 -26.34 36.47 18.07
C ARG A 285 -27.29 37.63 18.36
N ASN A 286 -27.73 38.34 17.32
CA ASN A 286 -28.70 39.43 17.47
C ASN A 286 -30.06 38.91 17.95
N TRP A 287 -30.58 37.81 17.38
CA TRP A 287 -31.84 37.21 17.81
C TRP A 287 -31.80 36.72 19.25
N VAL A 288 -30.69 36.11 19.69
CA VAL A 288 -30.48 35.72 21.09
C VAL A 288 -30.43 36.95 22.00
N ARG A 289 -29.72 38.01 21.60
CA ARG A 289 -29.64 39.27 22.34
C ARG A 289 -31.00 39.96 22.47
N ASP A 290 -31.84 39.86 21.44
CA ASP A 290 -33.18 40.43 21.40
C ASP A 290 -34.22 39.54 22.13
N GLY A 291 -33.77 38.48 22.81
CA GLY A 291 -34.59 37.61 23.63
C GLY A 291 -35.44 36.61 22.84
N GLY A 292 -35.01 36.25 21.63
CA GLY A 292 -35.73 35.31 20.78
C GLY A 292 -36.98 35.89 20.13
N LYS A 293 -37.07 37.23 20.01
CA LYS A 293 -38.22 37.90 19.38
C LYS A 293 -38.14 37.78 17.86
N GLY A 294 -39.22 37.27 17.26
CA GLY A 294 -39.34 37.10 15.81
C GLY A 294 -38.82 35.75 15.31
N PRO A 295 -38.87 35.53 13.98
CA PRO A 295 -38.48 34.25 13.38
C PRO A 295 -36.98 33.99 13.61
N GLN A 296 -36.67 32.75 14.02
CA GLN A 296 -35.30 32.32 14.23
C GLN A 296 -34.54 32.32 12.90
N PRO A 297 -33.33 32.89 12.82
CA PRO A 297 -32.48 32.81 11.63
C PRO A 297 -32.15 31.35 11.30
N VAL A 298 -32.51 30.89 10.10
CA VAL A 298 -32.25 29.52 9.63
C VAL A 298 -31.05 29.54 8.69
N ILE A 299 -30.02 28.74 8.99
CA ILE A 299 -28.77 28.69 8.20
C ILE A 299 -29.00 28.39 6.70
N ALA A 300 -30.04 27.61 6.39
CA ALA A 300 -30.43 27.27 5.03
C ALA A 300 -30.80 28.50 4.18
N ASP A 301 -31.41 29.53 4.78
CA ASP A 301 -31.84 30.75 4.06
C ASP A 301 -30.64 31.63 3.68
N TYR A 302 -29.61 31.65 4.53
CA TYR A 302 -28.37 32.39 4.28
C TYR A 302 -27.51 31.66 3.24
N LEU A 303 -27.43 30.33 3.32
CA LEU A 303 -26.75 29.51 2.31
C LEU A 303 -27.44 29.60 0.94
N ALA A 304 -28.78 29.59 0.90
CA ALA A 304 -29.55 29.77 -0.34
C ALA A 304 -29.36 31.15 -0.96
N LYS A 305 -29.31 32.22 -0.15
CA LYS A 305 -28.98 33.58 -0.62
C LYS A 305 -27.58 33.69 -1.21
N SER A 306 -26.61 32.93 -0.69
CA SER A 306 -25.24 32.94 -1.20
C SER A 306 -25.03 32.11 -2.48
N ALA A 307 -26.04 31.32 -2.87
CA ALA A 307 -26.03 30.48 -4.07
C ALA A 307 -26.83 31.07 -5.24
N ALA A 308 -27.59 32.16 -5.00
CA ALA A 308 -28.36 32.91 -5.99
C ALA A 308 -27.55 34.08 -6.57
#